data_AF-A0A350PC22-F1
#
_entry.id   AF-A0A350PC22-F1
#
_cell.length_a   1.000
_cell.length_b   1.000
_cell.length_c   1.000
_cell.angle_alpha   90.00
_cell.angle_beta   90.00
_cell.angle_gamma   90.00
#
_symmetry.space_group_name_H-M   'P 1'
#
loop_
_entity.id
_entity.type
_entity.pdbx_description
1 polymer ?
#
loop_
_entity_poly.entity_id
_entity_poly.type
_entity_poly.pdbx_seq_one_letter_code
_entity_poly.pdbx_strand_id
1 'polypeptide(L)'
;MTTKKRNPIISGFLSFLQPGLGQLYNGEVIKSIFFFLAPTIIAFVLYLSPTLKINGGIYIIFGILTSFRVYAAFEAAKKSDGKKDYMLKKVNNPLIYIMILLGWGFLSGLISNEIRQMSRYQSFKIPTPNMENTLLIGDFIISDIQYFKYNDISKGDIALFHPPVESST
;
A
#
# COMPACT_ATOMS: atom_id res chain seq x y z
N MET A 1 3.57 -0.70 41.77
CA MET A 1 3.46 -0.22 40.37
C MET A 1 4.83 -0.35 39.73
N THR A 2 4.97 -1.10 38.64
CA THR A 2 6.28 -1.35 38.00
C THR A 2 6.52 -0.34 36.88
N THR A 3 7.40 0.63 37.11
CA THR A 3 7.92 1.50 36.05
C THR A 3 8.97 0.72 35.26
N LYS A 4 8.88 0.73 33.93
CA LYS A 4 9.83 0.05 33.05
C LYS A 4 10.25 1.00 31.95
N LYS A 5 11.56 1.29 31.87
CA LYS A 5 12.14 2.09 30.79
C LYS A 5 11.82 1.45 29.44
N ARG A 6 11.39 2.27 28.47
CA ARG A 6 11.08 1.79 27.12
C ARG A 6 12.36 1.64 26.32
N ASN A 7 12.54 0.49 25.69
CA ASN A 7 13.66 0.27 24.77
C ASN A 7 13.42 1.05 23.46
N PRO A 8 14.31 1.98 23.08
CA PRO A 8 14.14 2.78 21.88
C PRO A 8 14.27 1.99 20.58
N ILE A 9 15.04 0.91 20.59
CA ILE A 9 15.16 -0.01 19.44
C ILE A 9 13.82 -0.69 19.18
N ILE A 10 13.14 -1.17 20.22
CA ILE A 10 11.83 -1.82 20.10
C ILE A 10 10.78 -0.82 19.60
N SER A 11 10.77 0.40 20.14
CA SER A 11 9.87 1.47 19.72
C SER A 11 10.06 1.81 18.23
N GLY A 12 11.30 2.06 17.81
CA GLY A 12 11.62 2.36 16.41
C GLY A 12 11.26 1.20 15.48
N PHE A 13 11.59 -0.04 15.85
CA PHE A 13 11.28 -1.23 15.06
C PHE A 13 9.78 -1.44 14.88
N LEU A 14 8.99 -1.27 15.94
CA LEU A 14 7.53 -1.35 15.86
C LEU A 14 6.96 -0.29 14.92
N SER A 15 7.42 0.96 15.01
CA SER A 15 6.97 2.03 14.10
C SER A 15 7.47 1.86 12.66
N PHE A 16 8.58 1.17 12.45
CA PHE A 16 9.06 0.83 11.11
C PHE A 16 8.19 -0.24 10.45
N LEU A 17 7.81 -1.29 11.19
CA LEU A 17 6.88 -2.33 10.71
C LEU A 17 5.52 -1.73 10.36
N GLN A 18 4.97 -0.94 11.28
CA GLN A 18 3.71 -0.23 11.07
C GLN A 18 3.77 1.11 11.80
N PRO A 19 3.76 2.24 11.05
CA PRO A 19 3.70 3.57 11.65
C PRO A 19 2.60 3.69 12.71
N GLY A 20 2.94 4.29 13.84
CA GLY A 20 2.05 4.43 14.98
C GLY A 20 2.24 3.39 16.08
N LEU A 21 2.76 2.17 15.80
CA LEU A 21 2.92 1.15 16.85
C LEU A 21 4.00 1.49 17.88
N GLY A 22 5.13 2.08 17.48
CA GLY A 22 6.14 2.56 18.42
C GLY A 22 5.65 3.74 19.26
N GLN A 23 4.86 4.64 18.67
CA GLN A 23 4.16 5.70 19.42
C GLN A 23 3.18 5.10 20.44
N LEU A 24 2.48 4.02 20.08
CA LEU A 24 1.57 3.30 20.98
C LEU A 24 2.35 2.63 22.14
N TYR A 25 3.50 2.04 21.84
CA TYR A 25 4.43 1.47 22.83
C TYR A 25 4.98 2.51 23.80
N ASN A 26 5.23 3.73 23.31
CA ASN A 26 5.56 4.90 24.13
C ASN A 26 4.36 5.52 24.85
N GLY A 27 3.16 4.96 24.62
CA GLY A 27 1.87 5.37 25.17
C GLY A 27 1.28 6.67 24.65
N GLU A 28 1.75 7.14 23.50
CA GLU A 28 1.23 8.31 22.82
C GLU A 28 0.04 7.92 21.92
N VAL A 29 -1.09 7.54 22.52
CA VAL A 29 -2.24 6.97 21.81
C VAL A 29 -2.78 7.87 20.69
N ILE A 30 -2.85 9.19 20.93
CA ILE A 30 -3.33 10.14 19.91
C ILE A 30 -2.37 10.17 18.71
N LYS A 31 -1.05 10.19 18.97
CA LYS A 31 -0.04 10.16 17.92
C LYS A 31 0.00 8.83 17.21
N SER A 32 -0.19 7.71 17.91
CA SER A 32 -0.23 6.40 17.28
C SER A 32 -1.37 6.31 16.26
N ILE A 33 -2.55 6.83 16.59
CA ILE A 33 -3.69 6.86 15.64
C ILE A 33 -3.35 7.72 14.42
N PHE A 34 -2.78 8.91 14.63
CA PHE A 34 -2.38 9.79 13.54
C PHE A 34 -1.35 9.13 12.62
N PHE A 35 -0.25 8.58 13.17
CA PHE A 35 0.78 7.92 12.39
C PHE A 35 0.28 6.64 11.72
N PHE A 36 -0.70 5.95 12.30
CA PHE A 36 -1.31 4.76 11.72
C PHE A 36 -2.19 5.09 10.51
N LEU A 37 -2.99 6.16 10.59
CA LEU A 37 -3.93 6.54 9.53
C LEU A 37 -3.32 7.40 8.43
N ALA A 38 -2.33 8.24 8.75
CA ALA A 38 -1.74 9.17 7.80
C ALA A 38 -1.21 8.51 6.51
N PRO A 39 -0.46 7.38 6.55
CA PRO A 39 -0.01 6.71 5.33
C PRO A 39 -1.16 6.25 4.44
N THR A 40 -2.25 5.76 5.04
CA THR A 40 -3.45 5.29 4.32
C THR A 40 -4.15 6.44 3.62
N ILE A 41 -4.30 7.57 4.31
CA ILE A 41 -4.91 8.78 3.74
C ILE A 41 -4.02 9.34 2.61
N ILE A 42 -2.70 9.42 2.84
CA ILE A 42 -1.74 9.88 1.83
C ILE A 42 -1.80 8.97 0.60
N ALA A 43 -1.79 7.64 0.77
CA ALA A 43 -1.90 6.69 -0.33
C ALA A 43 -3.22 6.85 -1.09
N PHE A 44 -4.35 7.04 -0.38
CA PHE A 44 -5.65 7.25 -1.01
C PHE A 44 -5.72 8.55 -1.83
N VAL A 45 -5.20 9.67 -1.29
CA VAL A 45 -5.13 10.95 -2.00
C VAL A 45 -4.24 10.84 -3.24
N LEU A 46 -3.09 10.18 -3.13
CA LEU A 46 -2.16 9.96 -4.24
C LEU A 46 -2.71 8.99 -5.29
N TYR A 47 -3.57 8.05 -4.89
CA TYR A 47 -4.27 7.18 -5.83
C TYR A 47 -5.29 7.95 -6.68
N LEU A 48 -6.00 8.91 -6.07
CA LEU A 48 -6.95 9.77 -6.79
C LEU A 48 -6.25 10.86 -7.63
N SER A 49 -4.98 11.16 -7.34
CA SER A 49 -4.27 12.21 -8.06
C SER A 49 -3.81 11.74 -9.45
N PRO A 50 -3.61 12.67 -10.41
CA PRO A 50 -3.04 12.34 -11.72
C PRO A 50 -1.58 11.89 -11.64
N THR A 51 -0.94 11.93 -10.47
CA THR A 51 0.49 11.68 -10.28
C THR A 51 0.89 10.26 -10.72
N LEU A 52 -0.03 9.29 -10.62
CA LEU A 52 0.17 7.94 -11.14
C LEU A 52 0.27 7.87 -12.67
N LYS A 53 -0.21 8.89 -13.40
CA LYS A 53 -0.14 8.96 -14.87
C LYS A 53 1.23 9.42 -15.39
N ILE A 54 2.08 9.96 -14.51
CA ILE A 54 3.42 10.40 -14.88
C ILE A 54 4.34 9.18 -14.84
N ASN A 55 5.17 8.99 -15.88
CA ASN A 55 6.21 7.97 -15.89
C ASN A 55 7.12 8.14 -14.65
N GLY A 56 7.08 7.15 -13.76
CA GLY A 56 7.84 7.16 -12.50
C GLY A 56 7.10 7.69 -11.28
N GLY A 57 5.83 8.09 -11.39
CA GLY A 57 5.00 8.53 -10.26
C GLY A 57 4.93 7.50 -9.13
N ILE A 58 4.96 6.20 -9.47
CA ILE A 58 5.00 5.11 -8.49
C ILE A 58 6.26 5.14 -7.60
N TYR A 59 7.43 5.50 -8.16
CA TYR A 59 8.68 5.62 -7.40
C TYR A 59 8.63 6.81 -6.45
N ILE A 60 8.00 7.91 -6.86
CA ILE A 60 7.80 9.09 -6.03
C ILE A 60 6.89 8.74 -4.83
N ILE A 61 5.76 8.08 -5.09
CA ILE A 61 4.82 7.65 -4.04
C ILE A 61 5.52 6.69 -3.07
N PHE A 62 6.25 5.70 -3.60
CA PHE A 62 7.02 4.76 -2.79
C PHE A 62 8.07 5.48 -1.93
N GLY A 63 8.78 6.45 -2.49
CA GLY A 63 9.76 7.28 -1.79
C GLY A 63 9.13 8.10 -0.66
N ILE A 64 7.99 8.75 -0.90
CA ILE A 64 7.27 9.55 0.11
C ILE A 64 6.79 8.66 1.26
N LEU A 65 6.13 7.54 0.96
CA LEU A 65 5.61 6.63 1.98
C LEU A 65 6.74 5.99 2.80
N THR A 66 7.84 5.60 2.15
CA THR A 66 9.01 5.04 2.83
C THR A 66 9.70 6.08 3.71
N SER A 67 9.86 7.32 3.21
CA SER A 67 10.43 8.42 4.00
C SER A 67 9.59 8.73 5.23
N PHE A 68 8.25 8.73 5.09
CA PHE A 68 7.34 8.90 6.22
C PHE A 68 7.48 7.78 7.26
N ARG A 69 7.62 6.52 6.82
CA ARG A 69 7.85 5.37 7.72
C ARG A 69 9.15 5.52 8.51
N VAL A 70 10.25 5.87 7.83
CA VAL A 70 11.55 6.09 8.47
C VAL A 70 11.47 7.24 9.47
N TYR A 71 10.81 8.34 9.11
CA TYR A 71 10.58 9.47 10.00
C TYR A 71 9.79 9.05 11.25
N ALA A 72 8.68 8.33 11.09
CA ALA A 72 7.86 7.84 12.20
C ALA A 72 8.63 6.89 13.13
N ALA A 73 9.52 6.05 12.58
CA ALA A 73 10.40 5.17 13.34
C ALA A 73 11.44 5.94 14.15
N PHE A 74 12.10 6.92 13.52
CA PHE A 74 13.09 7.78 14.19
C PHE A 74 12.45 8.59 15.33
N GLU A 75 11.27 9.16 15.08
CA GLU A 75 10.50 9.93 16.06
C GLU A 75 10.12 9.06 17.27
N ALA A 76 9.63 7.85 17.02
CA ALA A 76 9.27 6.90 18.06
C ALA A 76 10.49 6.48 18.90
N ALA A 77 11.64 6.21 18.25
CA ALA A 77 12.88 5.80 18.92
C ALA A 77 13.45 6.93 19.81
N LYS A 78 13.50 8.16 19.28
CA LYS A 78 14.01 9.33 20.01
C LYS A 78 13.21 9.62 21.29
N LYS A 79 11.88 9.48 21.23
CA LYS A 79 11.03 9.74 22.40
C LYS A 79 11.02 8.66 23.46
N SER A 80 11.26 7.40 23.09
CA SER A 80 11.37 6.29 24.06
C SER A 80 12.54 6.48 25.02
N ASP A 81 13.63 7.11 24.58
CA ASP A 81 14.81 7.29 25.42
C ASP A 81 14.60 8.36 26.51
N GLY A 82 13.70 9.32 26.27
CA GLY A 82 13.40 10.42 27.21
C GLY A 82 12.33 10.13 28.27
N LYS A 83 11.47 9.13 28.10
CA LYS A 83 10.38 8.83 29.07
C LYS A 83 10.87 7.86 30.15
N LYS A 84 11.28 8.40 31.30
CA LYS A 84 11.78 7.63 32.45
C LYS A 84 10.69 6.89 33.22
N ASP A 85 9.46 7.42 33.28
CA ASP A 85 8.35 6.81 34.02
C ASP A 85 7.11 6.61 33.15
N TYR A 86 7.09 5.49 32.42
CA TYR A 86 5.89 5.07 31.70
C TYR A 86 5.11 4.04 32.51
N MET A 87 3.87 4.40 32.88
CA MET A 87 2.93 3.47 33.51
C MET A 87 2.42 2.45 32.48
N LEU A 88 2.61 1.16 32.78
CA LEU A 88 2.12 0.05 31.96
C LEU A 88 0.59 0.12 31.82
N LYS A 89 0.10 0.60 30.68
CA LYS A 89 -1.31 0.46 30.28
C LYS A 89 -1.57 -0.95 29.73
N LYS A 90 -2.83 -1.43 29.79
CA LYS A 90 -3.27 -2.74 29.25
C LYS A 90 -2.85 -2.96 27.78
N VAL A 91 -2.63 -1.87 27.03
CA VAL A 91 -2.16 -1.84 25.64
C VAL A 91 -0.75 -2.44 25.44
N ASN A 92 0.01 -2.68 26.50
CA ASN A 92 1.37 -3.24 26.41
C ASN A 92 1.45 -4.76 26.30
N ASN A 93 0.33 -5.46 26.17
CA ASN A 93 0.36 -6.89 25.90
C ASN A 93 0.89 -7.12 24.47
N PRO A 94 1.99 -7.88 24.26
CA PRO A 94 2.50 -8.21 22.93
C PRO A 94 1.45 -8.77 21.98
N LEU A 95 0.46 -9.50 22.51
CA LEU A 95 -0.67 -10.02 21.73
C LEU A 95 -1.47 -8.91 21.04
N ILE A 96 -1.62 -7.74 21.67
CA ILE A 96 -2.35 -6.61 21.06
C ILE A 96 -1.62 -6.11 19.82
N TYR A 97 -0.29 -6.00 19.86
CA TYR A 97 0.50 -5.57 18.70
C TYR A 97 0.40 -6.59 17.55
N ILE A 98 0.48 -7.88 17.87
CA ILE A 98 0.32 -8.96 16.89
C ILE A 98 -1.09 -8.91 16.29
N MET A 99 -2.13 -8.77 17.10
CA MET A 99 -3.52 -8.66 16.62
C MET A 99 -3.73 -7.43 15.74
N ILE A 100 -3.12 -6.29 16.06
CA ILE A 100 -3.19 -5.09 15.21
C ILE A 100 -2.49 -5.33 13.87
N LEU A 101 -1.30 -5.94 13.87
CA LEU A 101 -0.58 -6.26 12.63
C LEU A 101 -1.34 -7.25 11.76
N LEU A 102 -1.87 -8.32 12.35
CA LEU A 102 -2.67 -9.32 11.63
C LEU A 102 -3.98 -8.72 11.12
N GLY A 103 -4.68 -7.94 11.94
CA GLY A 103 -5.92 -7.25 11.56
C GLY A 103 -5.69 -6.25 10.42
N TRP A 104 -4.59 -5.50 10.47
CA TRP A 104 -4.19 -4.58 9.41
C TRP A 104 -3.82 -5.33 8.10
N GLY A 105 -3.05 -6.41 8.21
CA GLY A 105 -2.71 -7.27 7.06
C GLY A 105 -3.94 -7.89 6.41
N PHE A 106 -4.88 -8.39 7.21
CA PHE A 106 -6.14 -8.94 6.73
C PHE A 106 -7.01 -7.88 6.05
N LEU A 107 -7.22 -6.72 6.71
CA LEU A 107 -8.02 -5.62 6.15
C LEU A 107 -7.43 -5.07 4.85
N SER A 108 -6.10 -4.88 4.80
CA SER A 108 -5.42 -4.43 3.59
C SER A 108 -5.53 -5.45 2.45
N GLY A 109 -5.50 -6.76 2.75
CA GLY A 109 -5.76 -7.83 1.79
C GLY A 109 -7.17 -7.74 1.17
N LEU A 110 -8.21 -7.57 2.01
CA LEU A 110 -9.58 -7.40 1.54
C LEU A 110 -9.73 -6.18 0.60
N ILE A 111 -9.19 -5.04 1.01
CA ILE A 111 -9.24 -3.80 0.22
C ILE A 111 -8.48 -3.96 -1.10
N SER A 112 -7.34 -4.66 -1.10
CA SER A 112 -6.53 -4.84 -2.31
C SER A 112 -7.24 -5.61 -3.42
N ASN A 113 -8.08 -6.58 -3.06
CA ASN A 113 -8.87 -7.34 -4.03
C ASN A 113 -9.93 -6.46 -4.71
N GLU A 114 -10.58 -5.59 -3.94
CA GLU A 114 -11.56 -4.63 -4.49
C GLU A 114 -10.88 -3.58 -5.38
N ILE A 115 -9.73 -3.04 -4.95
CA ILE A 115 -8.94 -2.09 -5.78
C ILE A 115 -8.51 -2.75 -7.09
N ARG A 116 -8.13 -4.04 -7.07
CA ARG A 116 -7.75 -4.77 -8.30
C ARG A 116 -8.92 -4.93 -9.26
N GLN A 117 -10.13 -5.18 -8.77
CA GLN A 117 -11.33 -5.26 -9.61
C GLN A 117 -11.73 -3.90 -10.18
N MET A 118 -11.50 -2.83 -9.43
CA MET A 118 -11.71 -1.44 -9.90
C MET A 118 -10.54 -0.90 -10.73
N SER A 119 -9.45 -1.65 -10.86
CA SER A 119 -8.26 -1.20 -11.58
C SER A 119 -8.58 -1.01 -13.05
N ARG A 120 -8.33 0.21 -13.53
CA ARG A 120 -8.37 0.55 -14.95
C ARG A 120 -7.41 -0.29 -15.80
N TYR A 121 -6.36 -0.82 -15.19
CA TYR A 121 -5.31 -1.58 -15.86
C TYR A 121 -5.33 -3.05 -15.48
N GLN A 122 -5.22 -3.93 -16.47
CA GLN A 122 -5.12 -5.38 -16.28
C GLN A 122 -3.96 -5.96 -17.09
N SER A 123 -3.24 -6.90 -16.49
CA SER A 123 -2.15 -7.61 -17.16
C SER A 123 -2.64 -8.86 -17.88
N PHE A 124 -2.17 -9.07 -19.11
CA PHE A 124 -2.46 -10.25 -19.92
C PHE A 124 -1.15 -10.89 -20.40
N LYS A 125 -1.14 -12.21 -20.52
CA LYS A 125 -0.03 -12.96 -21.11
C LYS A 125 -0.38 -13.33 -22.54
N ILE A 126 0.52 -13.10 -23.48
CA ILE A 126 0.32 -13.44 -24.90
C ILE A 126 0.53 -14.95 -25.10
N PRO A 127 -0.51 -15.70 -25.52
CA PRO A 127 -0.42 -17.16 -25.65
C PRO A 127 -0.15 -17.64 -27.08
N THR A 128 -0.31 -16.78 -28.09
CA THR A 128 -0.31 -17.16 -29.51
C THR A 128 0.69 -16.34 -30.35
N PRO A 129 1.19 -16.91 -31.46
CA PRO A 129 2.19 -16.26 -32.31
C PRO A 129 1.65 -15.18 -33.25
N ASN A 130 0.33 -14.96 -33.31
CA ASN A 130 -0.31 -14.11 -34.33
C ASN A 130 0.13 -12.64 -34.30
N MET A 131 0.78 -12.21 -33.21
CA MET A 131 1.33 -10.87 -33.06
C MET A 131 2.86 -10.85 -32.94
N GLU A 132 3.59 -11.93 -33.26
CA GLU A 132 5.05 -12.07 -33.01
C GLU A 132 5.94 -10.95 -33.56
N ASN A 133 5.52 -10.27 -34.63
CA ASN A 133 6.26 -9.11 -35.15
C ASN A 133 6.27 -7.91 -34.18
N THR A 134 5.37 -7.90 -33.19
CA THR A 134 5.22 -6.83 -32.18
C THR A 134 5.22 -7.35 -30.75
N LEU A 135 4.61 -8.51 -30.50
CA LEU A 135 4.42 -9.13 -29.18
C LEU A 135 4.77 -10.62 -29.26
N LEU A 136 5.76 -11.05 -28.48
CA LEU A 136 6.23 -12.42 -28.49
C LEU A 136 5.40 -13.31 -27.55
N ILE A 137 5.39 -14.62 -27.83
CA ILE A 137 4.78 -15.59 -26.92
C ILE A 137 5.46 -15.52 -25.55
N GLY A 138 4.66 -15.41 -24.51
CA GLY A 138 5.13 -15.32 -23.13
C GLY A 138 5.25 -13.90 -22.59
N ASP A 139 5.16 -12.87 -23.45
CA ASP A 139 5.15 -11.48 -23.02
C ASP A 139 3.95 -11.17 -22.12
N PHE A 140 4.19 -10.32 -21.12
CA PHE A 140 3.15 -9.75 -20.27
C PHE A 140 2.89 -8.31 -20.68
N ILE A 141 1.68 -8.05 -21.18
CA ILE A 141 1.22 -6.71 -21.53
C ILE A 141 0.29 -6.17 -20.45
N ILE A 142 0.24 -4.86 -20.28
CA ILE A 142 -0.73 -4.17 -19.43
C ILE A 142 -1.67 -3.41 -20.34
N SER A 143 -2.96 -3.66 -20.22
CA SER A 143 -4.00 -3.02 -21.01
C SER A 143 -4.91 -2.17 -20.14
N ASP A 144 -5.32 -1.03 -20.68
CA ASP A 144 -6.36 -0.17 -20.12
C ASP A 144 -7.75 -0.67 -20.55
N ILE A 145 -8.41 -1.43 -19.67
CA ILE A 145 -9.70 -2.05 -19.96
C ILE A 145 -10.86 -1.04 -20.00
N GLN A 146 -10.63 0.21 -19.57
CA GLN A 146 -11.63 1.29 -19.62
C GLN A 146 -11.30 2.36 -20.67
N TYR A 147 -10.29 2.14 -21.52
CA TYR A 147 -9.82 3.13 -22.49
C TYR A 147 -10.95 3.69 -23.36
N PHE A 148 -11.78 2.79 -23.91
CA PHE A 148 -12.90 3.11 -24.81
C PHE A 148 -14.01 3.95 -24.16
N LYS A 149 -14.06 4.04 -22.82
CA LYS A 149 -15.04 4.88 -22.12
C LYS A 149 -14.68 6.36 -22.18
N TYR A 150 -13.41 6.68 -22.38
CA TYR A 150 -12.89 8.05 -22.24
C TYR A 150 -12.11 8.55 -23.45
N ASN A 151 -11.75 7.68 -24.39
CA ASN A 151 -10.92 8.03 -25.55
C ASN A 151 -11.43 7.31 -26.80
N ASP A 152 -11.20 7.94 -27.94
CA ASP A 152 -11.44 7.35 -29.25
C ASP A 152 -10.25 6.47 -29.69
N ILE A 153 -10.55 5.47 -30.52
CA ILE A 153 -9.58 4.52 -31.06
C ILE A 153 -8.89 5.14 -32.26
N SER A 154 -7.57 5.01 -32.35
CA SER A 154 -6.78 5.42 -33.51
C SER A 154 -6.29 4.21 -34.31
N LYS A 155 -6.08 4.42 -35.62
CA LYS A 155 -5.45 3.39 -36.46
C LYS A 155 -4.04 3.09 -35.93
N GLY A 156 -3.77 1.82 -35.66
CA GLY A 156 -2.49 1.35 -35.10
C GLY A 156 -2.56 0.95 -33.63
N ASP A 157 -3.67 1.23 -32.93
CA ASP A 157 -3.86 0.78 -31.56
C ASP A 157 -4.02 -0.75 -31.48
N ILE A 158 -3.44 -1.36 -30.45
CA ILE A 158 -3.62 -2.78 -30.13
C ILE A 158 -4.81 -2.90 -29.16
N ALA A 159 -5.91 -3.50 -29.63
CA ALA A 159 -7.11 -3.67 -28.84
C ALA A 159 -7.26 -5.11 -28.32
N LEU A 160 -7.69 -5.24 -27.06
CA LEU A 160 -8.19 -6.50 -26.49
C LEU A 160 -9.70 -6.51 -26.60
N PHE A 161 -10.26 -7.61 -27.12
CA PHE A 161 -11.70 -7.79 -27.27
C PHE A 161 -12.09 -9.23 -27.00
N HIS A 162 -13.34 -9.43 -26.55
CA HIS A 162 -13.93 -10.75 -26.50
C HIS A 162 -14.28 -11.20 -27.92
N PRO A 163 -13.92 -12.44 -28.32
CA PRO A 163 -14.30 -12.93 -29.64
C PRO A 163 -15.83 -12.88 -29.79
N PRO A 164 -16.33 -12.54 -30.99
CA PRO A 164 -17.77 -12.50 -31.23
C PRO A 164 -18.36 -13.87 -30.91
N VAL A 165 -19.47 -13.90 -30.17
CA VAL A 165 -20.19 -15.13 -29.91
C VAL A 165 -20.81 -15.56 -31.24
N GLU A 166 -20.37 -16.70 -31.79
CA GLU A 166 -21.05 -17.30 -32.94
C GLU A 166 -22.49 -17.63 -32.52
N SER A 167 -23.45 -16.91 -33.09
CA SER A 167 -24.86 -17.29 -32.95
C SER A 167 -25.04 -18.60 -33.71
N SER A 168 -25.10 -19.72 -32.99
CA SER A 168 -25.46 -21.02 -33.57
C SER A 168 -26.81 -20.89 -34.27
N THR A 169 -26.76 -20.91 -35.60
CA THR A 169 -27.93 -20.98 -36.48
C THR A 169 -28.33 -22.44 -36.68
#